data_AF-A0A0M4GQ83-F1
#
_entry.id   AF-A0A0M4GQ83-F1
#
_cell.length_a   1.000
_cell.length_b   1.000
_cell.length_c   1.000
_cell.angle_alpha   90.00
_cell.angle_beta   90.00
_cell.angle_gamma   90.00
#
_symmetry.space_group_name_H-M   'P 1'
#
loop_
_entity.id
_entity.type
_entity.pdbx_description
1 polymer ?
#
loop_
_entity_poly.entity_id
_entity_poly.type
_entity_poly.pdbx_seq_one_letter_code
_entity_poly.pdbx_strand_id
1 'polypeptide(L)'
;MTPESPFAVPTIATIPANTSSAEARSTLARLHDLAQEQENFQSRLAALREERDSLILRGLAHGLSSSELAATSHLTGARVRAIADAAASSSARERVSRAISRLVEHKPAVCTTYGALAAAVGIGSAKGVASSLSTNPGVSAREGARVLLLRWASPALGGYIIPSSEPAWQTQGDDTATRLECLKAEGLVMQTVGPDGPIWVVPFDRVIADANRLTPIVAG
;
A
#
# COMPACT_ATOMS: atom_id res chain seq x y z
N MET A 1 38.52 -18.96 13.43
CA MET A 1 37.97 -17.82 14.20
C MET A 1 36.46 -17.87 14.07
N THR A 2 35.81 -18.51 15.04
CA THR A 2 34.36 -18.59 15.18
C THR A 2 33.88 -17.43 16.06
N PRO A 3 32.78 -16.75 15.73
CA PRO A 3 32.26 -15.66 16.55
C PRO A 3 31.59 -16.25 17.80
N GLU A 4 31.98 -15.76 18.98
CA GLU A 4 31.32 -16.08 20.23
C GLU A 4 29.89 -15.51 20.24
N SER A 5 28.94 -16.36 20.66
CA SER A 5 27.54 -16.00 20.81
C SER A 5 27.35 -15.20 22.11
N PRO A 6 26.61 -14.08 22.11
CA PRO A 6 26.51 -13.20 23.29
C PRO A 6 25.55 -13.70 24.38
N PHE A 7 25.01 -14.91 24.27
CA PHE A 7 24.10 -15.51 25.25
C PHE A 7 24.83 -16.49 26.15
N ALA A 8 25.64 -15.97 27.07
CA ALA A 8 26.03 -16.73 28.24
C ALA A 8 24.79 -16.92 29.13
N VAL A 9 24.28 -18.15 29.20
CA VAL A 9 23.23 -18.54 30.15
C VAL A 9 23.80 -18.37 31.56
N PRO A 10 23.17 -17.58 32.47
CA PRO A 10 23.66 -17.47 33.83
C PRO A 10 23.42 -18.80 34.56
N THR A 11 24.51 -19.42 35.03
CA THR A 11 24.45 -20.54 35.98
C THR A 11 23.65 -20.12 37.20
N ILE A 12 22.51 -20.79 37.42
CA ILE A 12 21.60 -20.53 38.54
C ILE A 12 22.34 -20.84 39.85
N ALA A 13 22.72 -19.80 40.58
CA ALA A 13 23.08 -19.92 41.98
C ALA A 13 21.86 -20.45 42.75
N THR A 14 22.04 -21.52 43.52
CA THR A 14 21.00 -22.19 44.30
C THR A 14 20.33 -21.21 45.26
N ILE A 15 19.12 -20.76 44.91
CA ILE A 15 18.28 -19.87 45.72
C ILE A 15 17.58 -20.73 46.80
N PRO A 16 17.52 -20.31 48.08
CA PRO A 16 16.82 -21.05 49.11
C PRO A 16 15.35 -21.29 48.73
N ALA A 17 14.96 -22.57 48.73
CA ALA A 17 13.65 -23.06 48.33
C ALA A 17 12.64 -22.86 49.45
N ASN A 18 11.92 -21.73 49.44
CA ASN A 18 10.48 -21.67 49.76
C ASN A 18 9.88 -20.26 49.71
N THR A 19 10.69 -19.19 49.70
CA THR A 19 10.22 -17.80 49.51
C THR A 19 10.32 -17.32 48.06
N SER A 20 11.28 -17.85 47.29
CA SER A 20 11.55 -17.39 45.91
C SER A 20 10.43 -17.71 44.90
N SER A 21 9.63 -18.76 45.13
CA SER A 21 8.58 -19.17 44.19
C SER A 21 7.31 -18.32 44.30
N ALA A 22 6.95 -17.89 45.51
CA ALA A 22 5.75 -17.08 45.73
C ALA A 22 5.99 -15.61 45.33
N GLU A 23 7.15 -15.06 45.70
CA GLU A 23 7.56 -13.71 45.28
C GLU A 23 7.77 -13.62 43.77
N ALA A 24 8.38 -14.64 43.14
CA ALA A 24 8.51 -14.67 41.68
C ALA A 24 7.14 -14.76 40.99
N ARG A 25 6.21 -15.59 41.49
CA ARG A 25 4.84 -15.66 40.95
C ARG A 25 4.07 -14.35 41.13
N SER A 26 4.19 -13.72 42.30
CA SER A 26 3.60 -12.40 42.58
C SER A 26 4.18 -11.32 41.66
N THR A 27 5.50 -11.32 41.46
CA THR A 27 6.19 -10.39 40.56
C THR A 27 5.76 -10.59 39.11
N LEU A 28 5.68 -11.84 38.64
CA LEU A 28 5.22 -12.15 37.28
C LEU A 28 3.75 -11.77 37.07
N ALA A 29 2.88 -12.04 38.05
CA ALA A 29 1.49 -11.60 38.01
C ALA A 29 1.39 -10.07 37.92
N ARG A 30 2.17 -9.35 38.73
CA ARG A 30 2.18 -7.89 38.69
C ARG A 30 2.71 -7.33 37.36
N LEU A 31 3.74 -7.95 36.78
CA LEU A 31 4.25 -7.57 35.46
C LEU A 31 3.21 -7.80 34.36
N HIS A 32 2.47 -8.91 34.43
CA HIS A 32 1.37 -9.19 33.51
C HIS A 32 0.25 -8.13 33.64
N ASP A 33 -0.17 -7.82 34.87
CA ASP A 33 -1.19 -6.79 35.12
C ASP A 33 -0.76 -5.42 34.59
N LEU A 34 0.50 -5.03 34.84
CA LEU A 34 1.06 -3.78 34.32
C LEU A 34 1.13 -3.75 32.79
N ALA A 35 1.49 -4.87 32.15
CA ALA A 35 1.49 -4.97 30.69
C ALA A 35 0.07 -4.79 30.13
N GLN A 36 -0.93 -5.40 30.77
CA GLN A 36 -2.33 -5.25 30.38
C GLN A 36 -2.86 -3.82 30.61
N GLU A 37 -2.51 -3.18 31.73
CA GLU A 37 -2.81 -1.77 31.97
C GLU A 37 -2.15 -0.87 30.91
N GLN A 38 -0.90 -1.13 30.56
CA GLN A 38 -0.18 -0.38 29.53
C GLN A 38 -0.84 -0.53 28.16
N GLU A 39 -1.23 -1.75 27.76
CA GLU A 39 -1.98 -1.99 26.52
C GLU A 39 -3.31 -1.24 26.52
N ASN A 40 -4.05 -1.28 27.63
CA ASN A 40 -5.30 -0.53 27.77
C ASN A 40 -5.11 0.99 27.62
N PHE A 41 -4.07 1.56 28.22
CA PHE A 41 -3.76 2.98 28.06
C PHE A 41 -3.35 3.32 26.62
N GLN A 42 -2.58 2.46 25.96
CA GLN A 42 -2.19 2.65 24.57
C GLN A 42 -3.40 2.62 23.63
N SER A 43 -4.33 1.68 23.82
CA SER A 43 -5.57 1.61 23.03
C SER A 43 -6.47 2.82 23.24
N ARG A 44 -6.62 3.29 24.48
CA ARG A 44 -7.38 4.53 24.77
C ARG A 44 -6.73 5.76 24.13
N LEU A 45 -5.41 5.88 24.22
CA LEU A 45 -4.68 6.97 23.58
C LEU A 45 -4.80 6.93 22.05
N ALA A 46 -4.82 5.74 21.46
CA ALA A 46 -5.05 5.57 20.02
C ALA A 46 -6.45 6.06 19.61
N ALA A 47 -7.49 5.66 20.34
CA ALA A 47 -8.86 6.10 20.08
C ALA A 47 -9.01 7.64 20.18
N LEU A 48 -8.43 8.27 21.20
CA LEU A 48 -8.45 9.73 21.34
C LEU A 48 -7.69 10.45 20.22
N ARG A 49 -6.59 9.87 19.73
CA ARG A 49 -5.85 10.42 18.59
C ARG A 49 -6.66 10.31 17.29
N GLU A 50 -7.34 9.19 17.08
CA GLU A 50 -8.21 8.99 15.93
C GLU A 50 -9.39 9.96 15.91
N GLU A 51 -10.06 10.14 17.06
CA GLU A 51 -11.13 11.13 17.20
C GLU A 51 -10.64 12.55 16.91
N ARG A 52 -9.49 12.95 17.48
CA ARG A 52 -8.87 14.25 17.20
C ARG A 52 -8.56 14.41 15.70
N ASP A 53 -7.92 13.42 15.09
CA ASP A 53 -7.51 13.49 13.68
C ASP A 53 -8.76 13.57 12.78
N SER A 54 -9.84 12.85 13.11
CA SER A 54 -11.15 12.96 12.45
C SER A 54 -11.76 14.37 12.55
N LEU A 55 -11.69 14.98 13.74
CA LEU A 55 -12.16 16.37 13.94
C LEU A 55 -11.31 17.38 13.16
N ILE A 56 -9.98 17.18 13.08
CA ILE A 56 -9.08 18.00 12.26
C ILE A 56 -9.49 17.91 10.79
N LEU A 57 -9.69 16.70 10.26
CA LEU A 57 -10.10 16.50 8.86
C LEU A 57 -11.46 17.14 8.57
N ARG A 58 -12.42 17.01 9.49
CA ARG A 58 -13.73 17.65 9.38
C ARG A 58 -13.62 19.17 9.40
N GLY A 59 -12.79 19.73 10.29
CA GLY A 59 -12.53 21.16 10.35
C GLY A 59 -11.94 21.72 9.05
N LEU A 60 -10.94 21.02 8.49
CA LEU A 60 -10.36 21.37 7.18
C LEU A 60 -11.42 21.34 6.07
N ALA A 61 -12.29 20.33 6.06
CA ALA A 61 -13.38 20.22 5.08
C ALA A 61 -14.41 21.37 5.20
N HIS A 62 -14.56 21.97 6.38
CA HIS A 62 -15.41 23.14 6.61
C HIS A 62 -14.66 24.48 6.46
N GLY A 63 -13.43 24.47 5.96
CA GLY A 63 -12.68 25.69 5.63
C GLY A 63 -11.87 26.30 6.78
N LEU A 64 -11.73 25.60 7.92
CA LEU A 64 -10.82 26.04 8.98
C LEU A 64 -9.36 25.95 8.51
N SER A 65 -8.54 26.92 8.88
CA SER A 65 -7.13 26.92 8.54
C SER A 65 -6.34 25.90 9.37
N SER A 66 -5.24 25.37 8.80
CA SER A 66 -4.35 24.48 9.56
C SER A 66 -3.75 25.15 10.79
N SER A 67 -3.60 26.48 10.81
CA SER A 67 -3.13 27.25 11.96
C SER A 67 -4.15 27.29 13.10
N GLU A 68 -5.42 27.51 12.79
CA GLU A 68 -6.49 27.54 13.80
C GLU A 68 -6.68 26.16 14.45
N LEU A 69 -6.66 25.11 13.62
CA LEU A 69 -6.74 23.74 14.10
C LEU A 69 -5.51 23.36 14.93
N ALA A 70 -4.31 23.76 14.51
CA ALA A 70 -3.08 23.50 15.27
C ALA A 70 -3.10 24.18 16.65
N ALA A 71 -3.49 25.46 16.70
CA ALA A 71 -3.59 26.21 17.95
C ALA A 71 -4.57 25.58 18.94
N THR A 72 -5.73 25.13 18.46
CA THR A 72 -6.79 24.56 19.31
C THR A 72 -6.48 23.12 19.74
N SER A 73 -5.84 22.33 18.88
CA SER A 73 -5.51 20.92 19.17
C SER A 73 -4.18 20.71 19.88
N HIS A 74 -3.49 21.81 20.24
CA HIS A 74 -2.12 21.79 20.79
C HIS A 74 -1.14 20.99 19.91
N LEU A 75 -1.32 21.07 18.59
CA LEU A 75 -0.43 20.47 17.60
C LEU A 75 0.38 21.55 16.89
N THR A 76 1.45 21.14 16.21
CA THR A 76 2.11 22.02 15.24
C THR A 76 1.32 22.06 13.94
N GLY A 77 1.37 23.18 13.21
CA GLY A 77 0.78 23.25 11.86
C GLY A 77 1.35 22.18 10.90
N ALA A 78 2.61 21.76 11.10
CA ALA A 78 3.21 20.66 10.36
C ALA A 78 2.53 19.31 10.66
N ARG A 79 2.13 19.07 11.93
CA ARG A 79 1.41 17.86 12.30
C ARG A 79 0.01 17.81 11.70
N VAL A 80 -0.71 18.94 11.68
CA VAL A 80 -2.03 19.04 11.03
C VAL A 80 -1.92 18.73 9.54
N ARG A 81 -0.91 19.28 8.84
CA ARG A 81 -0.63 18.95 7.43
C ARG A 81 -0.33 17.47 7.24
N ALA A 82 0.51 16.88 8.08
CA ALA A 82 0.83 15.45 8.01
C ALA A 82 -0.41 14.55 8.18
N ILE A 83 -1.37 14.94 9.03
CA ILE A 83 -2.65 14.22 9.19
C ILE A 83 -3.48 14.32 7.90
N ALA A 84 -3.59 15.53 7.33
CA ALA A 84 -4.30 15.74 6.08
C ALA A 84 -3.69 14.95 4.91
N ASP A 85 -2.35 14.97 4.81
CA ASP A 85 -1.60 14.23 3.79
C ASP A 85 -1.79 12.72 3.95
N ALA A 86 -1.71 12.21 5.19
CA ALA A 86 -1.93 10.79 5.48
C ALA A 86 -3.37 10.35 5.12
N ALA A 87 -4.37 11.17 5.43
CA ALA A 87 -5.76 10.90 5.06
C ALA A 87 -5.97 10.92 3.54
N ALA A 88 -5.39 11.90 2.84
CA ALA A 88 -5.44 11.97 1.39
C ALA A 88 -4.75 10.76 0.73
N SER A 89 -3.60 10.32 1.26
CA SER A 89 -2.93 9.10 0.82
C SER A 89 -3.75 7.84 1.10
N SER A 90 -4.43 7.75 2.24
CA SER A 90 -5.32 6.62 2.54
C SER A 90 -6.50 6.56 1.57
N SER A 91 -7.19 7.68 1.37
CA SER A 91 -8.29 7.79 0.40
C SER A 91 -7.84 7.50 -1.03
N ALA A 92 -6.66 7.97 -1.44
CA ALA A 92 -6.08 7.62 -2.74
C ALA A 92 -5.86 6.10 -2.88
N ARG A 93 -5.31 5.44 -1.86
CA ARG A 93 -5.12 3.97 -1.87
C ARG A 93 -6.45 3.23 -1.95
N GLU A 94 -7.46 3.64 -1.21
CA GLU A 94 -8.81 3.03 -1.26
C GLU A 94 -9.44 3.18 -2.64
N ARG A 95 -9.41 4.39 -3.22
CA ARG A 95 -9.93 4.64 -4.56
C ARG A 95 -9.21 3.81 -5.62
N VAL A 96 -7.88 3.69 -5.52
CA VAL A 96 -7.08 2.86 -6.44
C VAL A 96 -7.40 1.38 -6.26
N SER A 97 -7.44 0.86 -5.03
CA SER A 97 -7.77 -0.56 -4.79
C SER A 97 -9.14 -0.92 -5.36
N ARG A 98 -10.16 -0.12 -5.05
CA ARG A 98 -11.53 -0.30 -5.57
C ARG A 98 -11.57 -0.28 -7.10
N ALA A 99 -10.87 0.68 -7.71
CA ALA A 99 -10.80 0.80 -9.16
C ALA A 99 -10.11 -0.40 -9.83
N ILE A 100 -9.05 -0.92 -9.20
CA ILE A 100 -8.31 -2.09 -9.69
C ILE A 100 -9.15 -3.36 -9.56
N SER A 101 -9.82 -3.60 -8.43
CA SER A 101 -10.70 -4.76 -8.28
C SER A 101 -11.77 -4.80 -9.38
N ARG A 102 -12.36 -3.65 -9.72
CA ARG A 102 -13.33 -3.53 -10.81
C ARG A 102 -12.74 -3.74 -12.20
N LEU A 103 -11.54 -3.21 -12.44
CA LEU A 103 -10.81 -3.45 -13.67
C LEU A 103 -10.53 -4.94 -13.88
N VAL A 104 -10.24 -5.66 -12.78
CA VAL A 104 -9.96 -7.10 -12.77
C VAL A 104 -11.23 -7.90 -13.08
N GLU A 105 -12.36 -7.51 -12.49
CA GLU A 105 -13.68 -8.11 -12.72
C GLU A 105 -14.23 -7.87 -14.13
N HIS A 106 -13.78 -6.82 -14.82
CA HIS A 106 -14.27 -6.47 -16.15
C HIS A 106 -14.05 -7.59 -17.18
N LYS A 107 -15.09 -7.89 -17.96
CA LYS A 107 -15.06 -8.86 -19.07
C LYS A 107 -15.48 -8.18 -20.38
N PRO A 108 -14.69 -8.33 -21.47
CA PRO A 108 -13.42 -9.06 -21.56
C PRO A 108 -12.31 -8.44 -20.70
N ALA A 109 -11.30 -9.23 -20.32
CA ALA A 109 -10.18 -8.73 -19.53
C ALA A 109 -9.43 -7.62 -20.30
N VAL A 110 -9.11 -6.54 -19.59
CA VAL A 110 -8.46 -5.34 -20.11
C VAL A 110 -7.41 -4.80 -19.14
N CYS A 111 -6.46 -4.07 -19.69
CA CYS A 111 -5.50 -3.23 -18.98
C CYS A 111 -5.90 -1.75 -19.08
N THR A 112 -5.22 -0.91 -18.30
CA THR A 112 -5.28 0.55 -18.39
C THR A 112 -3.88 1.16 -18.29
N THR A 113 -3.79 2.49 -18.26
CA THR A 113 -2.53 3.21 -18.00
C THR A 113 -2.59 3.98 -16.70
N TYR A 114 -1.43 4.26 -16.09
CA TYR A 114 -1.36 5.07 -14.87
C TYR A 114 -2.03 6.44 -15.01
N GLY A 115 -1.92 7.06 -16.20
CA GLY A 115 -2.53 8.37 -16.46
C GLY A 115 -4.05 8.30 -16.56
N ALA A 116 -4.57 7.31 -17.29
CA ALA A 116 -6.02 7.10 -17.42
C ALA A 116 -6.65 6.77 -16.06
N LEU A 117 -5.99 5.89 -15.28
CA LEU A 117 -6.44 5.54 -13.93
C LEU A 117 -6.43 6.75 -13.00
N ALA A 118 -5.35 7.55 -13.01
CA ALA A 118 -5.25 8.75 -12.18
C ALA A 118 -6.42 9.71 -12.41
N ALA A 119 -6.72 10.00 -13.68
CA ALA A 119 -7.85 10.85 -14.05
C ALA A 119 -9.20 10.23 -13.65
N ALA A 120 -9.41 8.93 -13.91
CA ALA A 120 -10.67 8.24 -13.61
C ALA A 120 -10.98 8.17 -12.11
N VAL A 121 -9.97 8.06 -11.24
CA VAL A 121 -10.17 8.00 -9.78
C VAL A 121 -9.97 9.35 -9.07
N GLY A 122 -9.74 10.44 -9.81
CA GLY A 122 -9.54 11.76 -9.22
C GLY A 122 -8.26 11.88 -8.39
N ILE A 123 -7.16 11.28 -8.87
CA ILE A 123 -5.80 11.44 -8.33
C ILE A 123 -5.02 12.36 -9.25
N GLY A 124 -4.36 13.37 -8.69
CA GLY A 124 -3.74 14.46 -9.46
C GLY A 124 -2.62 14.07 -10.42
N SER A 125 -2.09 12.84 -10.36
CA SER A 125 -1.07 12.39 -11.32
C SER A 125 -0.89 10.86 -11.38
N ALA A 126 -0.32 10.40 -12.50
CA ALA A 126 0.17 9.02 -12.66
C ALA A 126 1.18 8.61 -11.57
N LYS A 127 2.02 9.55 -11.11
CA LYS A 127 2.96 9.31 -10.01
C LYS A 127 2.23 9.02 -8.69
N GLY A 128 1.13 9.71 -8.42
CA GLY A 128 0.29 9.46 -7.25
C GLY A 128 -0.33 8.06 -7.26
N VAL A 129 -0.78 7.60 -8.42
CA VAL A 129 -1.27 6.21 -8.61
C VAL A 129 -0.15 5.21 -8.40
N ALA A 130 1.04 5.43 -8.97
CA ALA A 130 2.19 4.56 -8.79
C ALA A 130 2.59 4.43 -7.31
N SER A 131 2.67 5.55 -6.60
CA SER A 131 2.93 5.57 -5.15
C SER A 131 1.83 4.87 -4.35
N SER A 132 0.57 4.99 -4.77
CA SER A 132 -0.55 4.31 -4.13
C SER A 132 -0.42 2.80 -4.32
N LEU A 133 -0.22 2.32 -5.56
CA LEU A 133 -0.07 0.90 -5.85
C LEU A 133 1.14 0.28 -5.14
N SER A 134 2.28 0.97 -5.09
CA SER A 134 3.50 0.46 -4.46
C SER A 134 3.46 0.39 -2.93
N THR A 135 2.40 0.89 -2.29
CA THR A 135 2.25 0.93 -0.83
C THR A 135 0.87 0.43 -0.37
N ASN A 136 0.11 -0.20 -1.27
CA ASN A 136 -1.25 -0.64 -1.02
C ASN A 136 -1.32 -2.15 -0.86
N PRO A 137 -1.49 -2.67 0.38
CA PRO A 137 -1.64 -4.10 0.60
C PRO A 137 -2.96 -4.66 0.04
N GLY A 138 -3.93 -3.81 -0.27
CA GLY A 138 -5.22 -4.19 -0.86
C GLY A 138 -5.21 -4.33 -2.38
N VAL A 139 -4.03 -4.34 -3.01
CA VAL A 139 -3.87 -4.63 -4.44
C VAL A 139 -2.75 -5.64 -4.61
N SER A 140 -3.07 -6.83 -5.09
CA SER A 140 -2.06 -7.83 -5.40
C SER A 140 -1.21 -7.39 -6.60
N ALA A 141 0.00 -7.96 -6.72
CA ALA A 141 0.85 -7.75 -7.87
C ALA A 141 0.15 -8.08 -9.20
N ARG A 142 -0.59 -9.20 -9.22
CA ARG A 142 -1.31 -9.65 -10.42
C ARG A 142 -2.35 -8.63 -10.87
N GLU A 143 -3.12 -8.09 -9.93
CA GLU A 143 -4.14 -7.07 -10.25
C GLU A 143 -3.48 -5.75 -10.67
N GLY A 144 -2.44 -5.31 -9.96
CA GLY A 144 -1.68 -4.10 -10.28
C GLY A 144 -0.96 -4.16 -11.63
N ALA A 145 -0.65 -5.36 -12.14
CA ALA A 145 0.05 -5.56 -13.40
C ALA A 145 -0.74 -5.03 -14.61
N ARG A 146 -2.06 -4.91 -14.48
CA ARG A 146 -2.96 -4.36 -15.50
C ARG A 146 -2.81 -2.85 -15.71
N VAL A 147 -2.02 -2.16 -14.89
CA VAL A 147 -1.73 -0.73 -15.05
C VAL A 147 -0.39 -0.52 -15.74
N LEU A 148 -0.44 -0.10 -17.01
CA LEU A 148 0.71 -0.01 -17.89
C LEU A 148 1.32 1.38 -17.93
N LEU A 149 2.62 1.44 -18.20
CA LEU A 149 3.35 2.68 -18.41
C LEU A 149 3.09 3.21 -19.83
N LEU A 150 2.80 4.51 -19.94
CA LEU A 150 2.52 5.15 -21.23
C LEU A 150 3.69 5.00 -22.23
N ARG A 151 4.93 5.09 -21.74
CA ARG A 151 6.16 4.97 -22.54
C ARG A 151 6.37 3.61 -23.19
N TRP A 152 5.58 2.60 -22.83
CA TRP A 152 5.63 1.27 -23.42
C TRP A 152 4.79 1.14 -24.68
N ALA A 153 3.93 2.12 -24.99
CA ALA A 153 3.14 2.12 -26.21
C ALA A 153 4.04 2.12 -27.45
N SER A 154 3.80 1.19 -28.37
CA SER A 154 4.45 1.11 -29.67
C SER A 154 3.39 0.96 -30.77
N PRO A 155 3.08 2.06 -31.48
CA PRO A 155 2.18 2.03 -32.63
C PRO A 155 2.59 1.02 -33.71
N ALA A 156 3.89 0.89 -33.96
CA ALA A 156 4.43 -0.04 -34.95
C ALA A 156 4.12 -1.51 -34.65
N LEU A 157 3.94 -1.85 -33.36
CA LEU A 157 3.68 -3.21 -32.89
C LEU A 157 2.22 -3.41 -32.43
N GLY A 158 1.39 -2.37 -32.56
CA GLY A 158 -0.04 -2.43 -32.24
C GLY A 158 -0.37 -2.58 -30.74
N GLY A 159 0.53 -2.21 -29.83
CA GLY A 159 0.27 -2.38 -28.40
C GLY A 159 1.34 -1.81 -27.48
N TYR A 160 1.29 -2.22 -26.21
CA TYR A 160 2.26 -1.87 -25.17
C TYR A 160 3.28 -2.98 -25.00
N ILE A 161 4.57 -2.67 -25.21
CA ILE A 161 5.67 -3.61 -25.04
C ILE A 161 5.88 -3.89 -23.56
N ILE A 162 5.79 -5.15 -23.16
CA ILE A 162 5.99 -5.57 -21.77
C ILE A 162 7.43 -6.09 -21.62
N PRO A 163 8.30 -5.38 -20.86
CA PRO A 163 9.67 -5.83 -20.68
C PRO A 163 9.72 -7.11 -19.86
N SER A 164 10.71 -7.96 -20.17
CA SER A 164 10.96 -9.21 -19.45
C SER A 164 11.40 -8.99 -18.00
N SER A 165 11.94 -7.81 -17.70
CA SER A 165 12.37 -7.39 -16.36
C SER A 165 12.10 -5.90 -16.17
N GLU A 166 11.59 -5.53 -15.00
CA GLU A 166 11.34 -4.15 -14.60
C GLU A 166 11.93 -3.94 -13.19
N PRO A 167 13.05 -3.22 -13.04
CA PRO A 167 13.72 -3.07 -11.74
C PRO A 167 12.85 -2.46 -10.63
N ALA A 168 11.86 -1.65 -11.02
CA ALA A 168 10.95 -0.98 -10.10
C ALA A 168 9.63 -1.74 -9.89
N TRP A 169 9.43 -2.88 -10.56
CA TRP A 169 8.28 -3.75 -10.32
C TRP A 169 8.55 -4.59 -9.08
N GLN A 170 8.17 -4.04 -7.93
CA GLN A 170 8.05 -4.79 -6.69
C GLN A 170 6.59 -5.11 -6.45
N THR A 171 6.30 -6.38 -6.65
CA THR A 171 5.19 -7.11 -6.06
C THR A 171 5.22 -6.93 -4.53
N GLN A 172 4.07 -6.63 -3.92
CA GLN A 172 3.99 -6.46 -2.46
C GLN A 172 4.14 -7.83 -1.78
N GLY A 173 4.90 -7.88 -0.67
CA GLY A 173 5.09 -9.11 0.13
C GLY A 173 6.10 -10.08 -0.48
N ASP A 174 5.81 -11.38 -0.37
CA ASP A 174 6.68 -12.48 -0.84
C ASP A 174 6.44 -12.89 -2.31
N ASP A 175 5.50 -12.23 -3.00
CA ASP A 175 5.28 -12.50 -4.42
C ASP A 175 6.52 -12.03 -5.21
N THR A 176 7.03 -12.85 -6.13
CA THR A 176 8.21 -12.54 -6.96
C THR A 176 7.87 -12.51 -8.45
N ALA A 177 6.58 -12.58 -8.82
CA ALA A 177 6.15 -12.65 -10.20
C ALA A 177 6.44 -11.33 -10.94
N THR A 178 7.13 -11.43 -12.06
CA THR A 178 7.33 -10.31 -12.98
C THR A 178 5.99 -9.84 -13.55
N ARG A 179 5.90 -8.57 -13.96
CA ARG A 179 4.69 -8.04 -14.60
C ARG A 179 4.29 -8.85 -15.84
N LEU A 180 5.28 -9.33 -16.60
CA LEU A 180 5.05 -10.20 -17.75
C LEU A 180 4.40 -11.54 -17.36
N GLU A 181 4.88 -12.20 -16.29
CA GLU A 181 4.29 -13.45 -15.80
C GLU A 181 2.84 -13.24 -15.35
N CYS A 182 2.56 -12.15 -14.63
CA CYS A 182 1.21 -11.78 -14.22
C CYS A 182 0.28 -11.61 -15.43
N LEU A 183 0.72 -10.85 -16.45
CA LEU A 183 -0.10 -10.60 -17.64
C LEU A 183 -0.26 -11.84 -18.53
N LYS A 184 0.73 -12.73 -18.57
CA LYS A 184 0.63 -14.04 -19.25
C LYS A 184 -0.40 -14.94 -18.59
N ALA A 185 -0.39 -15.03 -17.26
CA ALA A 185 -1.35 -15.84 -16.51
C ALA A 185 -2.80 -15.38 -16.74
N GLU A 186 -3.00 -14.09 -17.01
CA GLU A 186 -4.29 -13.47 -17.32
C GLU A 186 -4.66 -13.51 -18.82
N GLY A 187 -3.79 -14.03 -19.68
CA GLY A 187 -4.01 -14.08 -21.13
C GLY A 187 -4.09 -12.70 -21.79
N LEU A 188 -3.45 -11.68 -21.21
CA LEU A 188 -3.52 -10.28 -21.66
C LEU A 188 -2.42 -9.90 -22.64
N VAL A 189 -1.42 -10.76 -22.82
CA VAL A 189 -0.29 -10.53 -23.74
C VAL A 189 -0.32 -11.51 -24.91
N MET A 190 0.18 -11.04 -26.04
CA MET A 190 0.53 -11.86 -27.20
C MET A 190 2.01 -11.69 -27.54
N GLN A 191 2.59 -12.72 -28.15
CA GLN A 191 3.95 -12.64 -28.66
C GLN A 191 3.94 -12.12 -30.10
N THR A 192 4.85 -11.21 -30.42
CA THR A 192 5.08 -10.71 -31.78
C THR A 192 6.58 -10.65 -32.07
N VAL A 193 6.95 -10.40 -33.33
CA VAL A 193 8.35 -10.28 -33.77
C VAL A 193 8.76 -8.81 -33.70
N GLY A 194 9.72 -8.53 -32.82
CA GLY A 194 10.41 -7.25 -32.73
C GLY A 194 11.71 -7.24 -33.53
N PRO A 195 12.41 -6.10 -33.56
CA PRO A 195 13.68 -5.96 -34.27
C PRO A 195 14.78 -6.90 -33.75
N ASP A 196 14.79 -7.16 -32.44
CA ASP A 196 15.81 -7.99 -31.77
C ASP A 196 15.29 -9.39 -31.39
N GLY A 197 14.16 -9.81 -31.97
CA GLY A 197 13.54 -11.12 -31.72
C GLY A 197 12.16 -11.03 -31.05
N PRO A 198 11.71 -12.12 -30.41
CA PRO A 198 10.35 -12.21 -29.88
C PRO A 198 10.12 -11.24 -28.72
N ILE A 199 9.03 -10.49 -28.80
CA ILE A 199 8.60 -9.53 -27.78
C ILE A 199 7.15 -9.79 -27.37
N TRP A 200 6.81 -9.41 -26.14
CA TRP A 200 5.47 -9.54 -25.60
C TRP A 200 4.76 -8.19 -25.60
N VAL A 201 3.54 -8.16 -26.11
CA VAL A 201 2.74 -6.94 -26.18
C VAL A 201 1.35 -7.16 -25.59
N VAL A 202 0.84 -6.15 -24.88
CA VAL A 202 -0.60 -6.02 -24.62
C VAL A 202 -1.20 -5.23 -25.79
N PRO A 203 -2.08 -5.82 -26.61
CA PRO A 203 -2.69 -5.15 -27.75
C PRO A 203 -3.46 -3.88 -27.36
N PHE A 204 -3.49 -2.86 -28.22
CA PHE A 204 -4.20 -1.59 -27.90
C PHE A 204 -5.69 -1.76 -27.64
N ASP A 205 -6.36 -2.69 -28.32
CA ASP A 205 -7.78 -3.00 -28.11
C ASP A 205 -8.04 -3.63 -26.73
N ARG A 206 -7.00 -4.14 -26.07
CA ARG A 206 -7.02 -4.61 -24.67
C ARG A 206 -6.59 -3.56 -23.67
N VAL A 207 -6.32 -2.31 -24.07
CA VAL A 207 -5.92 -1.23 -23.16
C VAL A 207 -6.90 -0.06 -23.24
N ILE A 208 -7.51 0.27 -22.10
CA ILE A 208 -8.35 1.47 -21.96
C ILE A 208 -7.46 2.60 -21.43
N ALA A 209 -6.89 3.38 -22.35
CA ALA A 209 -6.01 4.52 -22.05
C ALA A 209 -6.76 5.87 -21.97
N ASP A 210 -8.06 5.90 -22.23
CA ASP A 210 -8.91 7.09 -22.08
C ASP A 210 -9.68 7.02 -20.75
N ALA A 211 -9.51 8.06 -19.93
CA ALA A 211 -10.15 8.17 -18.63
C ALA A 211 -11.68 8.19 -18.72
N ASN A 212 -12.26 8.81 -19.76
CA ASN A 212 -13.72 8.88 -19.94
C ASN A 212 -14.32 7.49 -20.19
N ARG A 213 -13.59 6.63 -20.91
CA ARG A 213 -13.97 5.23 -21.15
C ARG A 213 -13.71 4.33 -19.94
N LEU A 214 -12.67 4.64 -19.15
CA LEU A 214 -12.30 3.87 -17.97
C LEU A 214 -13.24 4.13 -16.78
N THR A 215 -13.63 5.39 -16.57
CA THR A 215 -14.47 5.83 -15.43
C THR A 215 -15.71 4.96 -15.22
N PRO A 216 -16.57 4.66 -16.22
CA PRO A 216 -17.76 3.83 -16.00
C PRO A 216 -17.44 2.39 -15.57
N ILE A 217 -16.21 1.90 -15.81
CA ILE A 217 -15.77 0.57 -15.39
C ILE A 217 -15.31 0.61 -13.93
N VAL A 218 -14.52 1.62 -13.56
CA VAL A 218 -13.78 1.63 -12.29
C VAL A 218 -14.43 2.46 -11.17
N ALA A 219 -15.35 3.37 -11.50
CA ALA A 219 -15.88 4.36 -10.55
C ALA A 219 -17.18 3.97 -9.84
N GLY A 220 -17.92 2.97 -10.34
CA GLY A 220 -19.18 2.54 -9.71
C GLY A 220 -18.98 2.06 -8.28
#